data_AF-A0A2V6ZSS8-F1
#
_entry.id   AF-A0A2V6ZSS8-F1
#
_cell.length_a   1.000
_cell.length_b   1.000
_cell.length_c   1.000
_cell.angle_alpha   90.00
_cell.angle_beta   90.00
_cell.angle_gamma   90.00
#
_symmetry.space_group_name_H-M   'P 1'
#
loop_
_entity.id
_entity.type
_entity.pdbx_description
1 polymer ?
#
loop_
_entity_poly.entity_id
_entity_poly.type
_entity_poly.pdbx_seq_one_letter_code
_entity_poly.pdbx_strand_id
1 'polypeptide(L)'
;MRPTAAMPRTDEAIFYQLYFQTPGVAEAELERDVRATIRRLAYSGSGNAPGRDSIAMVSRGGGFLDHTTDPDTLPPWLSAADIEFYAGEFGRTGFRGGLSWYRNIDRNWELLAPFAGAVVTVPALYVAGDRDLVVRFPGMEQLIANLSTFVPQLRADGHAARLRALDAAGAGTRGERRHARIPQGRLKDAVR
;
A
#
# COMPACT_ATOMS: atom_id res chain seq x y z
N MET A 1 -13.29 -18.72 9.73
CA MET A 1 -12.07 -19.27 9.07
C MET A 1 -10.97 -18.24 9.24
N ARG A 2 -9.74 -18.66 9.58
CA ARG A 2 -8.60 -17.73 9.65
C ARG A 2 -8.28 -17.16 8.26
N PRO A 3 -7.94 -15.88 8.11
CA PRO A 3 -7.63 -15.29 6.82
C PRO A 3 -6.57 -16.06 6.02
N THR A 4 -5.46 -16.48 6.64
CA THR A 4 -4.41 -17.21 5.92
C THR A 4 -4.95 -18.51 5.32
N ALA A 5 -5.88 -19.21 5.98
CA ALA A 5 -6.49 -20.44 5.47
C ALA A 5 -7.35 -20.22 4.21
N ALA A 6 -7.90 -19.01 4.04
CA ALA A 6 -8.68 -18.63 2.87
C ALA A 6 -7.84 -18.12 1.69
N MET A 7 -6.55 -17.83 1.92
CA MET A 7 -5.69 -17.26 0.87
C MET A 7 -5.41 -18.27 -0.27
N PRO A 8 -5.36 -17.80 -1.53
CA PRO A 8 -5.11 -18.63 -2.70
C PRO A 8 -3.84 -19.47 -2.59
N ARG A 9 -3.93 -20.71 -3.06
CA ARG A 9 -2.83 -21.67 -3.15
C ARG A 9 -3.19 -22.74 -4.18
N THR A 10 -2.19 -23.22 -4.91
CA THR A 10 -2.26 -24.39 -5.79
C THR A 10 -1.15 -25.36 -5.40
N ASP A 11 -1.01 -26.44 -6.17
CA ASP A 11 0.10 -27.39 -6.01
C ASP A 11 1.44 -26.74 -6.40
N GLU A 12 1.43 -25.75 -7.29
CA GLU A 12 2.60 -25.09 -7.85
C GLU A 12 2.96 -23.77 -7.17
N ALA A 13 1.98 -23.03 -6.65
CA ALA A 13 2.19 -21.67 -6.14
C ALA A 13 1.36 -21.35 -4.89
N ILE A 14 1.80 -20.35 -4.13
CA ILE A 14 1.11 -19.81 -2.96
C ILE A 14 0.98 -18.29 -3.05
N PHE A 15 -0.07 -17.73 -2.47
CA PHE A 15 -0.18 -16.28 -2.37
C PHE A 15 1.01 -15.68 -1.61
N TYR A 16 1.53 -14.53 -2.04
CA TYR A 16 2.78 -13.95 -1.52
C TYR A 16 2.75 -13.72 0.00
N GLN A 17 1.59 -13.40 0.58
CA GLN A 17 1.46 -13.22 2.03
C GLN A 17 1.67 -14.53 2.79
N LEU A 18 1.40 -15.68 2.17
CA LEU A 18 1.72 -17.01 2.71
C LEU A 18 3.21 -17.29 2.62
N TYR A 19 3.88 -16.87 1.54
CA TYR A 19 5.33 -16.97 1.40
C TYR A 19 6.08 -16.21 2.51
N PHE A 20 5.55 -15.05 2.93
CA PHE A 20 6.12 -14.24 4.02
C PHE A 20 5.94 -14.82 5.44
N GLN A 21 5.13 -15.88 5.60
CA GLN A 21 4.82 -16.43 6.93
C GLN A 21 6.03 -17.06 7.61
N THR A 22 6.88 -17.77 6.86
CA THR A 22 8.04 -18.47 7.42
C THR A 22 9.17 -17.46 7.70
N PRO A 23 9.56 -17.23 8.97
CA PRO A 23 10.64 -16.30 9.29
C PRO A 23 11.97 -16.73 8.66
N GLY A 24 12.70 -15.78 8.07
CA GLY A 24 14.03 -16.00 7.51
C GLY A 24 14.03 -16.38 6.03
N VAL A 25 12.93 -16.90 5.48
CA VAL A 25 12.87 -17.31 4.06
C VAL A 25 12.84 -16.08 3.15
N ALA A 26 11.83 -15.22 3.31
CA ALA A 26 11.72 -14.01 2.51
C ALA A 26 12.82 -13.00 2.85
N GLU A 27 13.22 -12.88 4.13
CA GLU A 27 14.37 -12.04 4.51
C GLU A 27 15.65 -12.44 3.75
N ALA A 28 16.01 -13.73 3.72
CA ALA A 28 17.22 -14.19 3.03
C ALA A 28 17.20 -13.91 1.52
N GLU A 29 16.00 -13.91 0.90
CA GLU A 29 15.84 -13.53 -0.49
C GLU A 29 16.01 -12.02 -0.71
N LEU A 30 15.24 -11.21 0.02
CA LEU A 30 15.16 -9.76 -0.15
C LEU A 30 16.46 -9.05 0.27
N GLU A 31 17.18 -9.61 1.25
CA GLU A 31 18.42 -9.02 1.80
C GLU A 31 19.66 -9.40 0.99
N ARG A 32 19.57 -10.33 0.03
CA ARG A 32 20.71 -10.73 -0.82
C ARG A 32 21.26 -9.55 -1.63
N ASP A 33 20.37 -8.73 -2.17
CA ASP A 33 20.69 -7.46 -2.82
C ASP A 33 19.56 -6.48 -2.51
N VAL A 34 19.73 -5.71 -1.43
CA VAL A 34 18.71 -4.76 -0.96
C VAL A 34 18.42 -3.69 -2.02
N ARG A 35 19.45 -3.21 -2.71
CA ARG A 35 19.29 -2.15 -3.72
C ARG A 35 18.48 -2.66 -4.91
N ALA A 36 18.79 -3.86 -5.41
CA ALA A 36 18.01 -4.48 -6.47
C ALA A 36 16.58 -4.79 -6.01
N THR A 37 16.40 -5.29 -4.78
CA THR A 37 15.08 -5.55 -4.21
C THR A 37 14.22 -4.28 -4.18
N ILE A 38 14.73 -3.18 -3.62
CA ILE A 38 13.98 -1.91 -3.56
C ILE A 38 13.61 -1.42 -4.97
N ARG A 39 14.56 -1.47 -5.92
CA ARG A 39 14.31 -1.08 -7.32
C ARG A 39 13.23 -1.95 -7.98
N ARG A 40 13.33 -3.27 -7.85
CA ARG A 40 12.38 -4.24 -8.41
C ARG A 40 10.99 -4.08 -7.83
N LEU A 41 10.87 -3.94 -6.52
CA LEU A 41 9.59 -3.81 -5.84
C LEU A 41 8.91 -2.47 -6.15
N ALA A 42 9.67 -1.37 -6.11
CA ALA A 42 9.15 -0.04 -6.45
C ALA A 42 8.65 0.01 -7.89
N TYR A 43 9.39 -0.60 -8.84
CA TYR A 43 8.96 -0.66 -10.24
C TYR A 43 7.79 -1.61 -10.45
N SER A 44 7.89 -2.86 -9.99
CA SER A 44 6.88 -3.91 -10.24
C SER A 44 5.53 -3.61 -9.59
N GLY A 45 5.53 -2.92 -8.45
CA GLY A 45 4.31 -2.43 -7.80
C GLY A 45 3.69 -1.18 -8.45
N SER A 46 4.41 -0.53 -9.38
CA SER A 46 4.01 0.78 -9.92
C SER A 46 3.09 0.71 -11.14
N GLY A 47 2.50 1.87 -11.47
CA GLY A 47 1.82 2.21 -12.71
C GLY A 47 2.59 1.94 -14.02
N ASN A 48 3.88 1.65 -13.97
CA ASN A 48 4.75 1.50 -15.15
C ASN A 48 5.13 0.05 -15.48
N ALA A 49 4.95 -0.91 -14.58
CA ALA A 49 5.33 -2.30 -14.84
C ALA A 49 4.36 -3.03 -15.80
N PRO A 50 4.89 -3.81 -16.76
CA PRO A 50 4.10 -4.72 -17.59
C PRO A 50 3.68 -5.97 -16.79
N GLY A 51 2.55 -6.60 -17.15
CA GLY A 51 2.19 -7.95 -16.67
C GLY A 51 2.10 -8.13 -15.15
N ARG A 52 1.32 -7.30 -14.46
CA ARG A 52 1.28 -7.23 -12.98
C ARG A 52 0.57 -8.38 -12.28
N ASP A 53 -0.17 -9.19 -13.03
CA ASP A 53 -1.00 -10.24 -12.46
C ASP A 53 -0.15 -11.37 -11.82
N SER A 54 1.15 -11.42 -12.11
CA SER A 54 2.06 -12.48 -11.63
C SER A 54 2.58 -12.30 -10.21
N ILE A 55 2.69 -11.07 -9.66
CA ILE A 55 3.41 -10.88 -8.39
C ILE A 55 2.66 -11.47 -7.18
N ALA A 56 1.37 -11.72 -7.33
CA ALA A 56 0.51 -12.18 -6.24
C ALA A 56 0.80 -13.64 -5.84
N MET A 57 1.27 -14.47 -6.78
CA MET A 57 1.47 -15.90 -6.58
C MET A 57 2.94 -16.26 -6.71
N VAL A 58 3.50 -16.82 -5.64
CA VAL A 58 4.90 -17.25 -5.55
C VAL A 58 4.99 -18.74 -5.81
N SER A 59 5.78 -19.14 -6.81
CA SER A 59 6.10 -20.54 -7.09
C SER A 59 6.74 -21.22 -5.89
N ARG A 60 6.31 -22.43 -5.53
CA ARG A 60 6.82 -23.15 -4.35
C ARG A 60 8.31 -23.52 -4.42
N GLY A 61 8.89 -23.58 -5.62
CA GLY A 61 10.31 -23.81 -5.85
C GLY A 61 11.12 -22.53 -6.09
N GLY A 62 10.49 -21.35 -6.01
CA GLY A 62 11.11 -20.06 -6.31
C GLY A 62 10.91 -19.06 -5.18
N GLY A 63 11.29 -17.82 -5.47
CA GLY A 63 11.18 -16.68 -4.57
C GLY A 63 10.13 -15.66 -5.03
N PHE A 64 9.83 -14.71 -4.15
CA PHE A 64 8.91 -13.62 -4.46
C PHE A 64 9.46 -12.71 -5.58
N LEU A 65 10.77 -12.48 -5.61
CA LEU A 65 11.43 -11.61 -6.60
C LEU A 65 11.49 -12.23 -7.99
N ASP A 66 11.28 -13.55 -8.14
CA ASP A 66 11.23 -14.22 -9.45
C ASP A 66 10.06 -13.72 -10.31
N HIS A 67 9.03 -13.18 -9.66
CA HIS A 67 7.83 -12.63 -10.32
C HIS A 67 7.90 -11.10 -10.48
N THR A 68 9.06 -10.50 -10.23
CA THR A 68 9.28 -9.04 -10.35
C THR A 68 10.12 -8.71 -11.57
N THR A 69 9.90 -7.51 -12.13
CA THR A 69 10.73 -6.97 -13.20
C THR A 69 11.83 -6.09 -12.63
N ASP A 70 13.05 -6.28 -13.11
CA ASP A 70 14.15 -5.37 -12.84
C ASP A 70 14.30 -4.37 -13.99
N PRO A 71 13.94 -3.09 -13.81
CA PRO A 71 13.94 -2.16 -14.92
C PRO A 71 15.36 -1.72 -15.31
N ASP A 72 15.64 -1.71 -16.62
CA ASP A 72 16.87 -1.12 -17.18
C ASP A 72 16.93 0.40 -16.96
N THR A 73 15.76 1.07 -16.95
CA THR A 73 15.64 2.51 -16.74
C THR A 73 14.51 2.80 -15.76
N LEU A 74 14.78 3.67 -14.79
CA LEU A 74 13.78 4.07 -13.79
C LEU A 74 12.70 4.97 -14.42
N PRO A 75 11.44 4.87 -13.99
CA PRO A 75 10.40 5.78 -14.42
C PRO A 75 10.67 7.21 -13.90
N PRO A 76 10.16 8.27 -14.55
CA PRO A 76 10.50 9.67 -14.22
C PRO A 76 10.15 10.12 -12.79
N TRP A 77 9.25 9.42 -12.09
CA TRP A 77 8.86 9.71 -10.72
C TRP A 77 9.78 9.06 -9.67
N LEU A 78 10.65 8.13 -10.07
CA LEU A 78 11.52 7.37 -9.18
C LEU A 78 12.99 7.64 -9.54
N SER A 79 13.69 8.39 -8.71
CA SER A 79 15.09 8.72 -8.96
C SER A 79 16.04 7.66 -8.40
N ALA A 80 17.29 7.67 -8.89
CA ALA A 80 18.35 6.85 -8.30
C ALA A 80 18.60 7.21 -6.82
N ALA A 81 18.44 8.48 -6.44
CA ALA A 81 18.62 8.92 -5.06
C ALA A 81 17.54 8.34 -4.13
N ASP A 82 16.30 8.19 -4.61
CA ASP A 82 15.23 7.53 -3.86
C ASP A 82 15.58 6.06 -3.60
N ILE A 83 16.07 5.36 -4.63
CA ILE A 83 16.53 3.97 -4.51
C ILE A 83 17.65 3.86 -3.47
N GLU A 84 18.67 4.71 -3.53
CA GLU A 84 19.77 4.69 -2.56
C GLU A 84 19.29 4.95 -1.14
N PHE A 85 18.38 5.90 -0.96
CA PHE A 85 17.84 6.23 0.35
C PHE A 85 17.13 5.02 0.97
N TYR A 86 16.16 4.44 0.24
CA TYR A 86 15.42 3.28 0.75
C TYR A 86 16.30 2.05 0.89
N ALA A 87 17.23 1.80 -0.04
CA ALA A 87 18.17 0.71 0.08
C ALA A 87 19.07 0.85 1.32
N GLY A 88 19.50 2.06 1.66
CA GLY A 88 20.23 2.35 2.90
C GLY A 88 19.42 2.04 4.16
N GLU A 89 18.16 2.49 4.20
CA GLU A 89 17.28 2.24 5.36
C GLU A 89 16.96 0.75 5.54
N PHE A 90 16.65 0.03 4.46
CA PHE A 90 16.40 -1.41 4.52
C PHE A 90 17.68 -2.22 4.73
N GLY A 91 18.84 -1.75 4.27
CA GLY A 91 20.14 -2.37 4.58
C GLY A 91 20.49 -2.28 6.06
N ARG A 92 20.07 -1.19 6.75
CA ARG A 92 20.28 -1.01 8.18
C ARG A 92 19.27 -1.78 9.05
N THR A 93 18.01 -1.87 8.60
CA THR A 93 16.89 -2.38 9.42
C THR A 93 16.50 -3.83 9.07
N GLY A 94 16.84 -4.31 7.89
CA GLY A 94 16.34 -5.55 7.32
C GLY A 94 14.85 -5.49 6.97
N PHE A 95 14.32 -6.59 6.40
CA PHE A 95 12.92 -6.67 5.97
C PHE A 95 12.01 -7.31 7.02
N ARG A 96 12.57 -7.95 8.05
CA ARG A 96 11.83 -8.70 9.08
C ARG A 96 10.70 -7.88 9.71
N GLY A 97 10.94 -6.61 10.01
CA GLY A 97 9.94 -5.73 10.62
C GLY A 97 8.71 -5.57 9.73
N GLY A 98 8.92 -5.16 8.47
CA GLY A 98 7.84 -5.01 7.48
C GLY A 98 7.11 -6.34 7.21
N LEU A 99 7.85 -7.43 7.03
CA LEU A 99 7.26 -8.75 6.77
C LEU A 99 6.42 -9.28 7.93
N SER A 100 6.72 -8.87 9.17
CA SER A 100 5.99 -9.33 10.35
C SER A 100 4.55 -8.80 10.43
N TRP A 101 4.19 -7.76 9.66
CA TRP A 101 2.79 -7.37 9.49
C TRP A 101 1.96 -8.50 8.86
N TYR A 102 2.48 -9.16 7.82
CA TYR A 102 1.81 -10.29 7.19
C TYR A 102 1.69 -11.49 8.13
N ARG A 103 2.72 -11.72 8.97
CA ARG A 103 2.73 -12.80 9.97
C ARG A 103 1.69 -12.62 11.07
N ASN A 104 1.19 -11.40 11.26
CA ASN A 104 0.18 -11.07 12.25
C ASN A 104 -1.24 -11.04 11.68
N ILE A 105 -1.47 -11.33 10.40
CA ILE A 105 -2.82 -11.20 9.80
C ILE A 105 -3.87 -12.04 10.55
N ASP A 106 -3.57 -13.30 10.86
CA ASP A 106 -4.50 -14.15 11.61
C ASP A 106 -4.70 -13.64 13.03
N ARG A 107 -3.63 -13.16 13.68
CA ARG A 107 -3.70 -12.64 15.04
C ARG A 107 -4.49 -11.34 15.13
N ASN A 108 -4.30 -10.45 14.16
CA ASN A 108 -5.05 -9.20 14.04
C ASN A 108 -6.53 -9.50 13.81
N TRP A 109 -6.85 -10.48 12.96
CA TRP A 109 -8.23 -10.92 12.76
C TRP A 109 -8.86 -11.45 14.06
N GLU A 110 -8.15 -12.27 14.83
CA GLU A 110 -8.63 -12.75 16.14
C GLU A 110 -8.85 -11.61 17.14
N LEU A 111 -7.92 -10.65 17.20
CA LEU A 111 -8.00 -9.50 18.11
C LEU A 111 -9.13 -8.54 17.75
N LEU A 112 -9.52 -8.48 16.47
CA LEU A 112 -10.62 -7.66 15.98
C LEU A 112 -11.99 -8.36 16.11
N ALA A 113 -12.06 -9.61 16.59
CA ALA A 113 -13.31 -10.32 16.80
C ALA A 113 -14.38 -9.56 17.63
N PRO A 114 -14.02 -8.81 18.69
CA PRO A 114 -15.01 -8.00 19.44
C PRO A 114 -15.68 -6.90 18.60
N PHE A 115 -15.10 -6.52 17.46
CA PHE A 115 -15.63 -5.52 16.54
C PHE A 115 -16.36 -6.13 15.34
N ALA A 116 -16.62 -7.45 15.34
CA ALA A 116 -17.37 -8.09 14.28
C ALA A 116 -18.75 -7.45 14.12
N GLY A 117 -19.05 -6.95 12.92
CA GLY A 117 -20.31 -6.25 12.60
C GLY A 117 -20.34 -4.77 12.99
N ALA A 118 -19.30 -4.23 13.64
CA ALA A 118 -19.20 -2.80 13.90
C ALA A 118 -18.94 -2.03 12.58
N VAL A 119 -19.42 -0.79 12.53
CA VAL A 119 -19.19 0.14 11.41
C VAL A 119 -18.21 1.24 11.80
N VAL A 120 -17.45 1.73 10.84
CA VAL A 120 -16.59 2.90 11.00
C VAL A 120 -17.46 4.15 10.86
N THR A 121 -17.66 4.89 11.96
CA THR A 121 -18.57 6.04 12.01
C THR A 121 -17.90 7.37 11.69
N VAL A 122 -16.57 7.43 11.65
CA VAL A 122 -15.85 8.66 11.28
C VAL A 122 -15.97 8.90 9.76
N PRO A 123 -16.12 10.16 9.30
CA PRO A 123 -16.04 10.47 7.88
C PRO A 123 -14.71 9.98 7.29
N ALA A 124 -14.78 9.25 6.18
CA ALA A 124 -13.62 8.63 5.54
C ALA A 124 -13.59 8.90 4.04
N LEU A 125 -12.41 8.81 3.43
CA LEU A 125 -12.18 8.90 1.99
C LEU A 125 -11.44 7.65 1.54
N TYR A 126 -11.93 7.00 0.48
CA TYR A 126 -11.21 5.92 -0.19
C TYR A 126 -10.53 6.46 -1.46
N VAL A 127 -9.22 6.24 -1.58
CA VAL A 127 -8.41 6.66 -2.73
C VAL A 127 -7.62 5.45 -3.22
N ALA A 128 -7.64 5.20 -4.53
CA ALA A 128 -6.85 4.17 -5.16
C ALA A 128 -6.43 4.59 -6.57
N GLY A 129 -5.30 4.06 -7.05
CA GLY A 129 -4.85 4.26 -8.43
C GLY A 129 -5.61 3.36 -9.41
N ASP A 130 -5.89 3.83 -10.63
CA ASP A 130 -6.52 3.04 -11.70
C ASP A 130 -5.66 1.85 -12.16
N ARG A 131 -4.38 1.88 -11.81
CA ARG A 131 -3.36 0.88 -12.09
C ARG A 131 -2.83 0.18 -10.84
N ASP A 132 -3.48 0.38 -9.70
CA ASP A 132 -3.17 -0.33 -8.45
C ASP A 132 -3.43 -1.84 -8.62
N LEU A 133 -2.47 -2.66 -8.19
CA LEU A 133 -2.55 -4.12 -8.25
C LEU A 133 -3.66 -4.67 -7.34
N VAL A 134 -3.79 -4.14 -6.13
CA VAL A 134 -4.73 -4.65 -5.13
C VAL A 134 -6.16 -4.44 -5.60
N VAL A 135 -6.45 -3.30 -6.25
CA VAL A 135 -7.77 -3.04 -6.86
C VAL A 135 -8.14 -4.06 -7.94
N ARG A 136 -7.13 -4.67 -8.59
CA ARG A 136 -7.31 -5.66 -9.66
C ARG A 136 -7.40 -7.11 -9.17
N PHE A 137 -7.19 -7.36 -7.87
CA PHE A 137 -7.35 -8.71 -7.35
C PHE A 137 -8.79 -9.23 -7.52
N PRO A 138 -8.97 -10.53 -7.76
CA PRO A 138 -10.30 -11.12 -7.88
C PRO A 138 -11.19 -10.78 -6.68
N GLY A 139 -12.41 -10.29 -6.93
CA GLY A 139 -13.39 -9.93 -5.91
C GLY A 139 -13.26 -8.52 -5.33
N MET A 140 -12.19 -7.78 -5.65
CA MET A 140 -11.98 -6.44 -5.08
C MET A 140 -12.93 -5.38 -5.64
N GLU A 141 -13.40 -5.52 -6.88
CA GLU A 141 -14.44 -4.64 -7.42
C GLU A 141 -15.73 -4.69 -6.59
N GLN A 142 -16.18 -5.91 -6.25
CA GLN A 142 -17.37 -6.10 -5.42
C GLN A 142 -17.11 -5.65 -3.98
N LEU A 143 -15.92 -5.89 -3.42
CA LEU A 143 -15.57 -5.43 -2.09
C LEU A 143 -15.56 -3.91 -1.99
N ILE A 144 -14.94 -3.23 -2.96
CA ILE A 144 -14.88 -1.76 -3.05
C ILE A 144 -16.28 -1.18 -3.18
N ALA A 145 -17.13 -1.74 -4.05
CA ALA A 145 -18.51 -1.29 -4.22
C ALA A 145 -19.34 -1.40 -2.92
N ASN A 146 -18.98 -2.31 -2.01
CA ASN A 146 -19.67 -2.56 -0.75
C ASN A 146 -18.99 -1.91 0.48
N LEU A 147 -17.92 -1.11 0.31
CA LEU A 147 -17.25 -0.47 1.46
C LEU A 147 -18.19 0.43 2.28
N SER A 148 -19.18 1.05 1.64
CA SER A 148 -20.18 1.90 2.30
C SER A 148 -21.06 1.14 3.30
N THR A 149 -21.16 -0.19 3.19
CA THR A 149 -21.84 -1.03 4.19
C THR A 149 -21.09 -1.04 5.52
N PHE A 150 -19.76 -0.96 5.50
CA PHE A 150 -18.92 -0.96 6.70
C PHE A 150 -18.49 0.45 7.14
N VAL A 151 -18.54 1.41 6.21
CA VAL A 151 -18.14 2.80 6.43
C VAL A 151 -19.26 3.72 5.89
N PRO A 152 -20.35 3.96 6.65
CA PRO A 152 -21.53 4.66 6.13
C PRO A 152 -21.26 6.11 5.69
N GLN A 153 -20.24 6.75 6.27
CA GLN A 153 -19.81 8.11 5.91
C GLN A 153 -18.62 8.10 4.93
N LEU A 154 -18.50 7.04 4.14
CA LEU A 154 -17.47 6.95 3.12
C LEU A 154 -17.78 7.89 1.96
N ARG A 155 -16.86 8.80 1.70
CA ARG A 155 -16.81 9.52 0.45
C ARG A 155 -16.02 8.64 -0.51
N ALA A 156 -16.72 8.12 -1.51
CA ALA A 156 -16.08 7.88 -2.78
C ALA A 156 -16.09 9.23 -3.48
N ASP A 157 -14.94 9.73 -3.91
CA ASP A 157 -14.99 10.69 -5.01
C ASP A 157 -15.63 9.91 -6.18
N GLY A 158 -16.90 10.21 -6.43
CA GLY A 158 -17.75 9.51 -7.39
C GLY A 158 -17.24 9.75 -8.81
N HIS A 159 -17.14 8.66 -9.57
CA HIS A 159 -16.14 8.39 -10.60
C HIS A 159 -14.79 8.08 -9.99
N ALA A 160 -14.22 6.92 -10.33
CA ALA A 160 -12.79 6.73 -10.37
C ALA A 160 -12.16 8.05 -10.83
N ALA A 161 -11.66 8.84 -9.88
CA ALA A 161 -10.72 9.87 -10.20
C ALA A 161 -9.59 9.05 -10.81
N ARG A 162 -9.53 9.06 -12.14
CA ARG A 162 -8.27 9.22 -12.83
C ARG A 162 -7.54 10.31 -12.06
N LEU A 163 -6.86 9.94 -10.99
CA LEU A 163 -5.62 10.55 -10.61
C LEU A 163 -4.75 10.34 -11.83
N ARG A 164 -4.94 11.21 -12.84
CA ARG A 164 -3.91 11.50 -13.80
C ARG A 164 -2.75 11.93 -12.94
N ALA A 165 -1.80 11.03 -12.80
CA ALA A 165 -0.45 11.33 -12.38
C ALA A 165 -0.35 12.25 -11.15
N LEU A 166 -0.25 11.64 -9.97
CA LEU A 166 0.81 12.10 -9.06
C LEU A 166 2.21 11.70 -9.57
N ASP A 167 2.30 11.10 -10.77
CA ASP A 167 3.48 10.98 -11.62
C ASP A 167 3.72 12.24 -12.48
N ALA A 168 3.94 13.39 -11.85
CA ALA A 168 4.76 14.46 -12.42
C ALA A 168 4.95 15.57 -11.39
N ALA A 169 6.21 15.73 -10.98
CA ALA A 169 6.75 16.93 -10.37
C ALA A 169 6.34 17.19 -8.91
N GLY A 170 7.27 16.83 -8.01
CA GLY A 170 7.80 17.83 -7.11
C GLY A 170 8.34 19.03 -7.92
N ALA A 171 7.46 19.94 -8.30
CA ALA A 171 7.80 21.30 -8.68
C ALA A 171 6.94 22.23 -7.83
N GLY A 172 7.63 22.97 -6.97
CA GLY A 172 7.04 23.69 -5.85
C GLY A 172 5.89 24.61 -6.23
N THR A 173 4.80 24.50 -5.48
CA THR A 173 3.95 25.66 -5.19
C THR A 173 4.51 26.35 -3.96
N ARG A 174 5.43 27.29 -4.18
CA ARG A 174 5.57 28.46 -3.31
C ARG A 174 4.28 29.27 -3.48
N GLY A 175 3.22 28.81 -2.82
CA GLY A 175 1.94 29.52 -2.73
C GLY A 175 2.07 30.61 -1.67
N GLU A 176 1.90 31.86 -2.11
CA GLU A 176 1.91 33.06 -1.30
C GLU A 176 1.10 32.90 0.00
N ARG A 177 1.75 33.20 1.13
CA ARG A 177 1.05 33.49 2.39
C ARG A 177 0.23 34.76 2.18
N ARG A 178 -1.04 34.62 1.82
CA ARG A 178 -2.04 35.66 2.10
C ARG A 178 -2.45 35.53 3.55
N HIS A 179 -1.87 36.38 4.38
CA HIS A 179 -2.35 36.64 5.74
C HIS A 179 -3.83 37.01 5.68
N ALA A 180 -4.71 36.08 6.08
CA ALA A 180 -6.05 36.44 6.52
C ALA A 180 -5.89 37.15 7.87
N ARG A 181 -5.91 38.48 7.81
CA ARG A 181 -5.92 39.36 8.97
C ARG A 181 -7.24 39.14 9.70
N ILE A 182 -7.19 38.51 10.87
CA ILE A 182 -8.32 38.43 11.80
C ILE A 182 -8.68 39.87 12.22
N PRO A 183 -9.90 40.36 12.00
CA PRO A 183 -10.31 41.64 12.55
C PRO A 183 -10.44 41.50 14.07
N GLN A 184 -9.55 42.16 14.81
CA GLN A 184 -9.78 42.40 16.23
C GLN A 184 -10.90 43.43 16.37
N GLY A 185 -12.09 42.96 16.73
CA GLY A 185 -13.26 43.79 16.99
C GLY A 185 -13.98 43.31 18.26
N ARG A 186 -13.68 43.99 19.36
CA ARG A 186 -14.43 44.15 20.63
C ARG A 186 -15.52 43.11 20.94
N LEU A 187 -15.21 42.20 21.88
CA LEU A 187 -16.20 41.66 22.81
C LEU A 187 -15.98 42.34 24.16
N LYS A 188 -16.69 43.44 24.39
CA LYS A 188 -16.99 43.93 25.74
C LYS A 188 -18.52 43.88 25.87
N ASP A 189 -18.95 43.36 27.02
CA ASP A 189 -20.30 43.46 27.59
C ASP A 189 -21.28 42.34 27.20
N ALA A 190 -21.31 41.28 28.02
CA ALA A 190 -22.54 40.63 28.50
C ALA A 190 -22.20 39.52 29.53
N VAL A 191 -21.84 39.93 30.74
CA VAL A 191 -22.09 39.14 31.96
C VAL A 191 -22.82 40.06 32.93
N ARG A 192 -24.15 39.95 32.93
CA ARG A 192 -24.97 40.06 34.12
C ARG A 192 -26.31 39.37 33.89
#